data_AF-A0A845YRP4-F1
#
_entry.id   AF-A0A845YRP4-F1
#
_cell.length_a   1.000
_cell.length_b   1.000
_cell.length_c   1.000
_cell.angle_alpha   90.00
_cell.angle_beta   90.00
_cell.angle_gamma   90.00
#
_symmetry.space_group_name_H-M   'P 1'
#
loop_
_entity.id
_entity.type
_entity.pdbx_description
1 polymer ?
#
loop_
_entity_poly.entity_id
_entity_poly.type
_entity_poly.pdbx_seq_one_letter_code
_entity_poly.pdbx_strand_id
1 'polypeptide(L)'
;MELEKQQKLFQKTMQMNRYYSYGKYIPVIHISRFLKDYINQLKRNKKLMAKPEIALGGIVPNLLRAPKAISHQEIINSLLHVCEEFKDKKIHVFGIGGTATLHIAALLGFNSVDSCGWRNRAARGMIQLPGTGERSIAKL
;
A
#
# COMPACT_ATOMS: atom_id res chain seq x y z
N MET A 1 15.57 8.19 4.81
CA MET A 1 15.64 9.11 3.67
C MET A 1 15.50 10.54 4.17
N GLU A 2 16.20 11.49 3.56
CA GLU A 2 16.02 12.92 3.87
C GLU A 2 14.67 13.44 3.39
N LEU A 3 14.16 14.47 4.06
CA LEU A 3 12.82 15.04 3.81
C LEU A 3 12.69 15.58 2.38
N GLU A 4 13.73 16.26 1.88
CA GLU A 4 13.75 16.82 0.53
C GLU A 4 13.62 15.72 -0.55
N LYS A 5 14.29 14.59 -0.35
CA LYS A 5 14.18 13.44 -1.26
C LYS A 5 12.78 12.83 -1.23
N GLN A 6 12.14 12.73 -0.06
CA GLN A 6 10.73 12.31 0.04
C GLN A 6 9.79 13.28 -0.68
N GLN A 7 10.02 14.59 -0.56
CA GLN A 7 9.22 15.62 -1.24
C GLN A 7 9.34 15.52 -2.77
N LYS A 8 10.56 15.31 -3.29
CA LYS A 8 10.79 15.09 -4.73
C LYS A 8 10.05 13.85 -5.24
N LEU A 9 10.08 12.74 -4.49
CA LEU A 9 9.34 11.52 -4.85
C LEU A 9 7.82 11.72 -4.80
N PHE A 10 7.33 12.45 -3.81
CA PHE A 10 5.93 12.87 -3.73
C PHE A 10 5.49 13.65 -4.98
N GLN A 11 6.24 14.70 -5.33
CA GLN A 11 5.95 15.52 -6.50
C GLN A 11 5.97 14.71 -7.79
N LYS A 12 6.97 13.84 -7.96
CA LYS A 12 7.09 12.95 -9.13
C LYS A 12 5.90 12.00 -9.23
N THR A 13 5.48 11.39 -8.12
CA THR A 13 4.31 10.50 -8.10
C THR A 13 3.04 11.24 -8.50
N MET A 14 2.81 12.44 -7.94
CA MET A 14 1.65 13.25 -8.31
C MET A 14 1.69 13.75 -9.74
N GLN A 15 2.88 14.05 -10.28
CA GLN A 15 3.04 14.37 -11.70
C GLN A 15 2.62 13.19 -12.58
N MET A 16 3.04 11.97 -12.24
CA MET A 16 2.66 10.76 -12.97
C MET A 16 1.15 10.48 -12.88
N ASN A 17 0.55 10.62 -11.70
CA ASN A 17 -0.91 10.51 -11.57
C ASN A 17 -1.63 11.49 -12.49
N ARG A 18 -1.18 12.76 -12.55
CA ARG A 18 -1.76 13.77 -13.44
C ARG A 18 -1.58 13.42 -14.92
N TYR A 19 -0.39 12.98 -15.31
CA TYR A 19 -0.08 12.59 -16.69
C TYR A 19 -0.97 11.44 -17.15
N TYR A 20 -1.19 10.43 -16.31
CA TYR A 20 -2.05 9.28 -16.58
C TYR A 20 -3.47 9.43 -16.00
N SER A 21 -3.96 10.67 -15.92
CA SER A 21 -5.33 10.93 -15.45
C SER A 21 -6.40 10.43 -16.42
N TYR A 22 -6.04 10.16 -17.67
CA TYR A 22 -6.91 9.55 -18.68
C TYR A 22 -6.88 8.01 -18.63
N GLY A 23 -7.73 7.36 -19.41
CA GLY A 23 -7.75 5.90 -19.55
C GLY A 23 -8.05 5.13 -18.26
N LYS A 24 -7.57 3.88 -18.18
CA LYS A 24 -7.83 2.95 -17.08
C LYS A 24 -6.76 2.94 -15.98
N TYR A 25 -5.80 3.87 -16.02
CA TYR A 25 -4.76 3.95 -15.00
C TYR A 25 -5.35 4.34 -13.63
N ILE A 26 -4.82 3.71 -12.58
CA ILE A 26 -5.22 3.91 -11.19
C ILE A 26 -4.24 4.87 -10.52
N PRO A 27 -4.69 5.96 -9.87
CA PRO A 27 -3.81 6.85 -9.14
C PRO A 27 -3.18 6.14 -7.94
N VAL A 28 -1.89 6.38 -7.72
CA VAL A 28 -1.15 5.81 -6.59
C VAL A 28 -0.82 6.89 -5.57
N ILE A 29 -1.07 6.63 -4.30
CA ILE A 29 -0.59 7.44 -3.16
C ILE A 29 0.26 6.58 -2.23
N HIS A 30 1.06 7.22 -1.37
CA HIS A 30 1.98 6.50 -0.49
C HIS A 30 1.79 6.88 0.97
N ILE A 31 1.73 5.86 1.84
CA ILE A 31 1.89 6.03 3.29
C ILE A 31 3.26 6.62 3.55
N SER A 32 3.27 7.89 3.97
CA SER A 32 4.47 8.69 4.16
C SER A 32 4.11 9.97 4.91
N ARG A 33 5.13 10.78 5.23
CA ARG A 33 4.95 12.13 5.80
C ARG A 33 4.09 13.06 4.94
N PHE A 34 3.99 12.78 3.64
CA PHE A 34 3.23 13.57 2.67
C PHE A 34 1.85 12.97 2.35
N LEU A 35 1.34 12.01 3.14
CA LEU A 35 0.05 11.37 2.88
C LEU A 35 -1.09 12.39 2.79
N LYS A 36 -1.15 13.36 3.70
CA LYS A 36 -2.16 14.42 3.66
C LYS A 36 -2.06 15.26 2.38
N ASP A 37 -0.84 15.56 1.93
CA ASP A 37 -0.62 16.30 0.69
C ASP A 37 -1.02 15.51 -0.55
N TYR A 38 -0.77 14.20 -0.56
CA TYR A 38 -1.29 13.28 -1.59
C TYR A 38 -2.82 13.38 -1.67
N ILE A 39 -3.50 13.18 -0.55
CA ILE A 39 -4.97 13.19 -0.46
C ILE A 39 -5.51 14.55 -0.94
N ASN A 40 -4.96 15.65 -0.43
CA ASN A 40 -5.36 17.00 -0.81
C ASN A 40 -5.19 17.28 -2.31
N GLN A 41 -4.06 16.90 -2.91
CA GLN A 41 -3.84 17.11 -4.33
C GLN A 41 -4.73 16.22 -5.20
N LEU A 42 -5.00 14.99 -4.76
CA LEU A 42 -5.88 14.07 -5.47
C LEU A 42 -7.32 14.60 -5.45
N LYS A 43 -7.82 15.02 -4.27
CA LYS A 43 -9.15 15.63 -4.11
C LYS A 43 -9.37 16.90 -4.92
N ARG A 44 -8.34 17.75 -5.07
CA ARG A 44 -8.40 18.96 -5.91
C ARG A 44 -8.46 18.67 -7.41
N ASN A 45 -8.09 17.46 -7.85
CA ASN A 45 -8.09 17.09 -9.26
C ASN A 45 -9.34 16.28 -9.62
N LYS A 46 -10.30 16.92 -10.29
CA LYS A 46 -11.56 16.29 -10.72
C LYS A 46 -11.36 15.01 -11.55
N LYS A 47 -10.36 14.95 -12.43
CA LYS A 47 -10.11 13.77 -13.27
C LYS A 47 -9.61 12.58 -12.44
N LEU A 48 -8.77 12.84 -11.44
CA LEU A 48 -8.29 11.79 -10.54
C LEU A 48 -9.39 11.32 -9.59
N MET A 49 -10.20 12.25 -9.07
CA MET A 49 -11.33 11.90 -8.20
C MET A 49 -12.45 11.15 -8.92
N ALA A 50 -12.60 11.34 -10.24
CA ALA A 50 -13.54 10.58 -11.04
C ALA A 50 -13.14 9.10 -11.22
N LYS A 51 -11.90 8.72 -10.87
CA LYS A 51 -11.47 7.33 -10.94
C LYS A 51 -12.18 6.51 -9.84
N PRO A 52 -12.67 5.30 -10.17
CA PRO A 52 -13.38 4.46 -9.22
C PRO A 52 -12.44 3.75 -8.23
N GLU A 53 -11.12 3.75 -8.50
CA GLU A 53 -10.14 3.01 -7.72
C GLU A 53 -8.94 3.89 -7.37
N ILE A 54 -8.30 3.58 -6.26
CA ILE A 54 -7.04 4.17 -5.81
C ILE A 54 -6.11 3.06 -5.32
N ALA A 55 -4.81 3.23 -5.53
CA ALA A 55 -3.81 2.29 -5.06
C ALA A 55 -2.91 2.94 -4.00
N LEU A 56 -2.51 2.14 -3.02
CA LEU A 56 -1.76 2.59 -1.85
C LEU A 56 -0.42 1.84 -1.75
N GLY A 57 0.67 2.60 -1.84
CA GLY A 57 2.04 2.13 -1.69
C GLY A 57 2.70 2.57 -0.39
N GLY A 58 3.98 2.21 -0.22
CA GLY A 58 4.82 2.65 0.90
C GLY A 58 4.68 1.84 2.19
N ILE A 59 3.89 0.76 2.19
CA ILE A 59 3.65 -0.05 3.39
C ILE A 59 4.70 -1.15 3.57
N VAL A 60 5.15 -1.77 2.48
CA VAL A 60 6.11 -2.90 2.54
C VAL A 60 7.37 -2.59 3.36
N PRO A 61 8.07 -1.44 3.20
CA PRO A 61 9.24 -1.14 4.03
C PRO A 61 8.92 -1.07 5.53
N ASN A 62 7.71 -0.62 5.88
CA ASN A 62 7.27 -0.54 7.27
C ASN A 62 6.93 -1.92 7.85
N LEU A 63 6.34 -2.82 7.05
CA LEU A 63 6.11 -4.22 7.44
C LEU A 63 7.41 -4.98 7.68
N LEU A 64 8.41 -4.74 6.82
CA LEU A 64 9.76 -5.31 6.97
C LEU A 64 10.60 -4.63 8.07
N ARG A 65 10.03 -3.64 8.79
CA ARG A 65 10.73 -2.84 9.82
C ARG A 65 12.05 -2.26 9.31
N ALA A 66 12.08 -1.79 8.06
CA ALA A 66 13.25 -1.15 7.46
C ALA A 66 13.70 0.08 8.29
N PRO A 67 14.94 0.56 8.15
CA PRO A 67 15.42 1.73 8.88
C PRO A 67 14.47 2.92 8.72
N LYS A 68 14.10 3.54 9.84
CA LYS A 68 13.12 4.65 9.93
C LYS A 68 11.66 4.25 9.66
N ALA A 69 11.31 2.97 9.82
CA ALA A 69 9.92 2.52 9.82
C ALA A 69 9.12 3.21 10.94
N ILE A 70 7.92 3.68 10.59
CA ILE A 70 6.99 4.28 11.55
C ILE A 70 6.34 3.21 12.44
N SER A 71 5.65 3.64 13.50
CA SER A 71 4.97 2.71 14.41
C SER A 71 3.80 1.98 13.71
N HIS A 72 3.46 0.77 14.17
CA HIS A 72 2.28 0.05 13.65
C HIS A 72 0.99 0.86 13.84
N GLN A 73 0.86 1.57 14.97
CA GLN A 73 -0.29 2.44 15.21
C GLN A 73 -0.39 3.56 14.18
N GLU A 74 0.73 4.20 13.83
CA GLU A 74 0.75 5.26 12.82
C GLU A 74 0.39 4.73 11.42
N ILE A 75 0.82 3.52 11.08
CA ILE A 75 0.41 2.85 9.84
C ILE A 75 -1.10 2.61 9.85
N ILE A 76 -1.64 2.00 10.90
CA ILE A 76 -3.08 1.71 11.02
C ILE A 76 -3.89 3.01 10.94
N ASN A 77 -3.49 4.05 11.67
CA ASN A 77 -4.16 5.36 11.61
C ASN A 77 -4.12 5.95 10.19
N SER A 78 -2.99 5.82 9.50
CA SER A 78 -2.86 6.30 8.13
C SER A 78 -3.74 5.51 7.14
N LEU A 79 -3.86 4.19 7.34
CA LEU A 79 -4.73 3.33 6.55
C LEU A 79 -6.21 3.68 6.77
N LEU A 80 -6.64 3.81 8.03
CA LEU A 80 -7.99 4.23 8.38
C LEU A 80 -8.33 5.60 7.80
N HIS A 81 -7.39 6.54 7.85
CA HIS A 81 -7.57 7.85 7.23
C HIS A 81 -7.79 7.74 5.72
N VAL A 82 -7.02 6.92 5.00
CA VAL A 82 -7.25 6.68 3.57
C VAL A 82 -8.61 6.04 3.30
N CYS A 83 -9.04 5.08 4.11
CA CYS A 83 -10.36 4.46 3.97
C CYS A 83 -11.49 5.49 4.11
N GLU A 84 -11.42 6.39 5.10
CA GLU A 84 -12.44 7.43 5.28
C GLU A 84 -12.45 8.43 4.12
N GLU A 85 -11.26 8.87 3.69
CA GLU A 85 -11.12 9.90 2.66
C GLU A 85 -11.57 9.42 1.27
N PHE A 86 -11.59 8.11 1.03
CA PHE A 86 -11.94 7.46 -0.24
C PHE A 86 -12.96 6.32 -0.09
N LYS A 87 -13.90 6.45 0.84
CA LYS A 87 -14.93 5.42 1.11
C LYS A 87 -15.80 5.05 -0.10
N ASP A 88 -15.89 5.93 -1.09
CA ASP A 88 -16.60 5.73 -2.36
C ASP A 88 -15.77 4.99 -3.42
N LYS A 89 -14.52 4.62 -3.11
CA LYS A 89 -13.56 4.07 -4.08
C LYS A 89 -13.12 2.68 -3.69
N LYS A 90 -12.75 1.89 -4.70
CA LYS A 90 -12.03 0.64 -4.46
C LYS A 90 -10.58 0.94 -4.12
N ILE A 91 -10.07 0.32 -3.06
CA ILE A 91 -8.71 0.52 -2.58
C ILE A 91 -7.90 -0.75 -2.83
N HIS A 92 -6.81 -0.60 -3.62
CA HIS A 92 -5.77 -1.60 -3.76
C HIS A 92 -4.58 -1.27 -2.87
N VAL A 93 -4.03 -2.26 -2.16
CA VAL A 93 -2.87 -2.03 -1.28
C VAL A 93 -1.70 -2.93 -1.64
N PHE A 94 -0.56 -2.30 -1.93
CA PHE A 94 0.59 -3.00 -2.46
C PHE A 94 1.35 -3.81 -1.41
N GLY A 95 1.60 -5.08 -1.73
CA GLY A 95 2.56 -5.95 -1.05
C GLY A 95 2.16 -6.40 0.36
N ILE A 96 0.87 -6.35 0.70
CA ILE A 96 0.33 -6.78 2.01
C ILE A 96 -0.53 -8.04 1.94
N GLY A 97 -0.54 -8.75 0.81
CA GLY A 97 -1.33 -9.98 0.64
C GLY A 97 -0.70 -11.24 1.25
N GLY A 98 0.25 -11.10 2.19
CA GLY A 98 0.82 -12.25 2.91
C GLY A 98 -0.15 -12.79 3.97
N THR A 99 0.02 -14.04 4.39
CA THR A 99 -0.86 -14.69 5.39
C THR A 99 -0.94 -13.93 6.72
N ALA A 100 0.12 -13.23 7.10
CA ALA A 100 0.20 -12.41 8.31
C ALA A 100 -0.58 -11.08 8.24
N THR A 101 -0.93 -10.58 7.04
CA THR A 101 -1.52 -9.24 6.87
C THR A 101 -2.81 -9.25 6.06
N LEU A 102 -3.11 -10.33 5.35
CA LEU A 102 -4.31 -10.45 4.52
C LEU A 102 -5.61 -10.29 5.32
N HIS A 103 -5.67 -10.84 6.54
CA HIS A 103 -6.83 -10.70 7.41
C HIS A 103 -7.03 -9.27 7.91
N ILE A 104 -5.94 -8.51 8.13
CA ILE A 104 -6.01 -7.07 8.46
C ILE A 104 -6.54 -6.30 7.26
N ALA A 105 -6.07 -6.61 6.04
CA ALA A 105 -6.56 -5.98 4.82
C ALA A 105 -8.07 -6.19 4.62
N ALA A 106 -8.55 -7.42 4.87
CA ALA A 106 -9.98 -7.74 4.83
C ALA A 106 -10.77 -6.97 5.90
N LEU A 107 -10.26 -6.88 7.14
CA LEU A 107 -10.90 -6.16 8.23
C LEU A 107 -11.02 -4.66 7.95
N LEU A 108 -10.01 -4.06 7.32
CA LEU A 108 -10.02 -2.64 6.93
C LEU A 108 -10.84 -2.34 5.67
N GLY A 109 -11.43 -3.37 5.05
CA GLY A 109 -12.29 -3.21 3.87
C GLY A 109 -11.53 -2.94 2.57
N PHE A 110 -10.24 -3.30 2.47
CA PHE A 110 -9.52 -3.17 1.21
C PHE A 110 -10.05 -4.14 0.16
N ASN A 111 -10.20 -3.67 -1.08
CA ASN A 111 -10.83 -4.44 -2.15
C ASN A 111 -9.86 -5.39 -2.85
N SER A 112 -8.55 -5.09 -2.83
CA SER A 112 -7.54 -5.97 -3.40
C SER A 112 -6.16 -5.72 -2.80
N VAL A 113 -5.32 -6.76 -2.82
CA VAL A 113 -3.94 -6.75 -2.36
C VAL A 113 -3.10 -7.68 -3.25
N ASP A 114 -1.80 -7.49 -3.28
CA ASP A 114 -0.86 -8.41 -3.93
C ASP A 114 0.21 -8.94 -2.96
N SER A 115 0.86 -10.04 -3.34
CA SER A 115 1.93 -10.65 -2.58
C SER A 115 2.87 -11.45 -3.47
N CYS A 116 4.18 -11.19 -3.33
CA CYS A 116 5.24 -12.06 -3.83
C CYS A 116 5.78 -13.04 -2.76
N GLY A 117 5.25 -12.96 -1.53
CA GLY A 117 5.75 -13.71 -0.37
C GLY A 117 5.68 -15.22 -0.57
N TRP A 118 4.55 -15.73 -1.09
CA TRP A 118 4.33 -17.15 -1.33
C TRP A 118 5.41 -17.77 -2.23
N ARG A 119 5.79 -17.07 -3.31
CA ARG A 119 6.84 -17.52 -4.24
C ARG A 119 8.20 -17.57 -3.55
N ASN A 120 8.52 -16.54 -2.76
CA ASN A 120 9.75 -16.48 -1.99
C ASN A 120 9.83 -17.58 -0.92
N ARG A 121 8.70 -18.00 -0.33
CA ARG A 121 8.66 -19.11 0.64
C ARG A 121 8.79 -20.46 -0.03
N ALA A 122 8.06 -20.69 -1.12
CA ALA A 122 8.15 -21.93 -1.89
C ALA A 122 9.59 -22.21 -2.36
N ALA A 123 10.30 -21.19 -2.85
CA ALA A 123 11.69 -21.30 -3.27
C ALA A 123 12.67 -21.70 -2.14
N ARG A 124 12.24 -21.64 -0.87
CA ARG A 124 13.02 -22.02 0.32
C ARG A 124 12.48 -23.29 0.99
N GLY A 125 11.65 -24.07 0.29
CA GLY A 125 11.07 -25.30 0.83
C GLY A 125 10.06 -25.05 1.94
N MET A 126 9.42 -23.86 1.95
CA MET A 126 8.44 -23.47 2.96
C MET A 126 7.02 -23.38 2.38
N ILE A 127 6.04 -23.82 3.17
CA ILE A 127 4.61 -23.57 2.96
C ILE A 127 4.09 -22.54 3.97
N GLN A 128 3.01 -21.85 3.61
CA GLN A 128 2.33 -20.90 4.48
C GLN A 128 0.96 -21.47 4.87
N LEU A 129 0.76 -21.72 6.15
CA LEU A 129 -0.47 -22.26 6.70
C LEU A 129 -1.28 -21.14 7.38
N PRO A 130 -2.58 -20.99 7.06
CA PRO A 130 -3.46 -20.08 7.77
C PRO A 130 -3.45 -20.35 9.29
N GLY A 131 -3.40 -19.29 10.10
CA GLY A 131 -3.47 -19.36 11.56
C GLY A 131 -2.23 -19.91 12.29
N THR A 132 -1.28 -20.54 11.59
CA THR A 132 -0.13 -21.20 12.24
C THR A 132 1.24 -20.74 11.72
N GLY A 133 1.26 -20.04 10.58
CA GLY A 133 2.46 -19.43 10.01
C GLY A 133 3.17 -20.31 9.00
N GLU A 134 4.50 -20.18 8.92
CA GLU A 134 5.31 -20.85 7.90
C GLU A 134 5.81 -22.21 8.42
N ARG A 135 5.92 -23.21 7.54
CA ARG A 135 6.48 -24.53 7.84
C ARG A 135 7.50 -24.90 6.80
N SER A 136 8.70 -25.30 7.23
CA SER A 136 9.67 -25.93 6.34
C SER A 136 9.24 -27.38 6.11
N ILE A 137 9.07 -27.75 4.84
CA ILE A 137 8.68 -29.09 4.40
C ILE A 137 9.76 -29.74 3.53
N ALA A 138 10.72 -28.95 3.05
CA ALA A 138 11.88 -29.42 2.30
C ALA A 138 13.11 -28.60 2.69
N LYS A 139 14.27 -29.26 2.71
CA LYS A 139 15.57 -28.61 2.85
C LYS A 139 16.11 -28.38 1.43
N LEU A 140 16.04 -27.12 0.98
CA LEU A 140 16.54 -26.68 -0.33
C LEU A 140 17.84 -25.91 -0.16
#